data_AF-A0A7X9WVT2-F1
#
_entry.id   AF-A0A7X9WVT2-F1
#
_cell.length_a   1.000
_cell.length_b   1.000
_cell.length_c   1.000
_cell.angle_alpha   90.00
_cell.angle_beta   90.00
_cell.angle_gamma   90.00
#
_symmetry.space_group_name_H-M   'P 1'
#
loop_
_entity.id
_entity.type
_entity.pdbx_description
1 polymer ?
#
loop_
_entity_poly.entity_id
_entity_poly.type
_entity_poly.pdbx_seq_one_letter_code
_entity_poly.pdbx_strand_id
1 'polypeptide(L)'
;MKLPAGRLTNGIGAITVAAFLLIYLTGQVDNAAIVGGFIPARLSDPALLDGMAAVPAWLTPLSCTFIHAGWLHIGFNMLMLLFCGRQVEHVLGWAGTLALYVVGAYGACLAQWAIDPGSTNPMVGASGAISAIIAPYALLYSQQQVRAIGPLSANLVRVLWLAGAWIAVQLMIGLASGAGMSELGQIAIAAHIGGFLVGLALTRPLLRWRFRKKPRAAH
;
A
#
# COMPACT_ATOMS: atom_id res chain seq x y z
N MET A 1 8.90 12.79 -20.10
CA MET A 1 7.89 13.36 -19.17
C MET A 1 8.62 13.67 -17.85
N LYS A 2 8.59 14.90 -17.31
CA LYS A 2 9.26 15.22 -16.03
C LYS A 2 8.31 14.90 -14.87
N LEU A 3 8.72 14.03 -13.93
CA LEU A 3 7.92 13.72 -12.74
C LEU A 3 7.87 14.96 -11.81
N PRO A 4 6.68 15.38 -11.32
CA PRO A 4 6.56 16.51 -10.41
C PRO A 4 7.31 16.25 -9.11
N ALA A 5 7.73 17.30 -8.38
CA ALA A 5 8.36 17.13 -7.08
C ALA A 5 7.31 16.68 -6.04
N GLY A 6 7.63 15.65 -5.24
CA GLY A 6 6.79 15.19 -4.12
C GLY A 6 7.65 15.01 -2.87
N ARG A 7 7.61 15.99 -1.95
CA ARG A 7 8.49 16.01 -0.77
C ARG A 7 8.13 14.88 0.18
N LEU A 8 6.83 14.66 0.40
CA LEU A 8 6.37 13.58 1.25
C LEU A 8 6.70 12.22 0.64
N THR A 9 6.36 12.02 -0.63
CA THR A 9 6.60 10.76 -1.34
C THR A 9 8.09 10.39 -1.32
N ASN A 10 8.96 11.36 -1.59
CA ASN A 10 10.41 11.16 -1.50
C ASN A 10 10.86 10.85 -0.07
N GLY A 11 10.28 11.52 0.94
CA GLY A 11 10.58 11.28 2.35
C GLY A 11 10.21 9.87 2.80
N ILE A 12 8.99 9.42 2.49
CA ILE A 12 8.55 8.04 2.75
C ILE A 12 9.49 7.06 2.08
N GLY A 13 9.77 7.24 0.78
CA GLY A 13 10.67 6.36 0.04
C GLY A 13 12.08 6.30 0.63
N ALA A 14 12.66 7.45 1.01
CA ALA A 14 13.98 7.50 1.63
C ALA A 14 14.02 6.77 2.99
N ILE A 15 13.01 6.97 3.84
CA ILE A 15 12.90 6.28 5.13
C ILE A 15 12.73 4.76 4.92
N THR A 16 11.89 4.34 3.98
CA THR A 16 11.69 2.93 3.64
C THR A 16 12.97 2.27 3.14
N VAL A 17 13.73 2.95 2.27
CA VAL A 17 15.03 2.44 1.79
C VAL A 17 16.04 2.35 2.94
N ALA A 18 16.14 3.37 3.79
CA ALA A 18 17.03 3.34 4.94
C ALA A 18 16.69 2.20 5.92
N ALA A 19 15.42 2.01 6.22
CA ALA A 19 14.94 0.91 7.06
C ALA A 19 15.27 -0.45 6.45
N PHE A 20 15.01 -0.64 5.14
CA PHE A 20 15.35 -1.87 4.44
C PHE A 20 16.85 -2.14 4.45
N LEU A 21 17.69 -1.14 4.15
CA LEU A 21 19.13 -1.31 4.15
C LEU A 21 19.63 -1.72 5.54
N LEU A 22 19.13 -1.09 6.60
CA LEU A 22 19.49 -1.44 7.97
C LEU A 22 19.10 -2.90 8.29
N ILE A 23 17.86 -3.30 8.02
CA ILE A 23 17.35 -4.64 8.32
C ILE A 23 18.07 -5.70 7.47
N TYR A 24 18.27 -5.43 6.18
CA TYR A 24 18.84 -6.37 5.24
C TYR A 24 20.35 -6.58 5.48
N LEU A 25 21.11 -5.50 5.68
CA LEU A 25 22.56 -5.58 5.91
C LEU A 25 22.92 -6.18 7.27
N THR A 26 21.99 -6.14 8.24
CA THR A 26 22.18 -6.80 9.55
C THR A 26 21.69 -8.25 9.57
N GLY A 27 21.14 -8.77 8.47
CA GLY A 27 20.60 -10.13 8.39
C GLY A 27 19.34 -10.33 9.25
N GLN A 28 18.62 -9.25 9.57
CA GLN A 28 17.48 -9.25 10.50
C GLN A 28 16.11 -9.32 9.79
N VAL A 29 16.05 -9.71 8.52
CA VAL A 29 14.82 -9.65 7.71
C VAL A 29 13.69 -10.47 8.34
N ASP A 30 13.94 -11.72 8.70
CA ASP A 30 12.91 -12.62 9.26
C ASP A 30 12.47 -12.16 10.65
N ASN A 31 13.43 -11.78 11.50
CA ASN A 31 13.12 -11.24 12.83
C ASN A 31 12.30 -9.95 12.73
N ALA A 32 12.68 -9.02 11.85
CA ALA A 32 11.94 -7.79 11.61
C ALA A 32 10.51 -8.08 11.09
N ALA A 33 10.35 -9.07 10.21
CA ALA A 33 9.04 -9.51 9.73
C ALA A 33 8.17 -10.02 10.89
N ILE A 34 8.72 -10.82 11.81
CA ILE A 34 7.97 -11.33 12.97
C ILE A 34 7.60 -10.20 13.94
N VAL A 35 8.56 -9.37 14.35
CA VAL A 35 8.35 -8.38 15.42
C VAL A 35 7.65 -7.10 14.94
N GLY A 36 7.77 -6.77 13.65
CA GLY A 36 7.25 -5.53 13.06
C GLY A 36 6.32 -5.70 11.87
N GLY A 37 6.14 -6.90 11.34
CA GLY A 37 5.14 -7.21 10.32
C GLY A 37 3.72 -7.26 10.88
N PHE A 38 2.73 -7.17 9.99
CA PHE A 38 1.33 -7.35 10.36
C PHE A 38 1.00 -8.85 10.35
N ILE A 39 0.74 -9.43 11.52
CA ILE A 39 0.30 -10.82 11.68
C ILE A 39 -1.19 -10.80 12.05
N PRO A 40 -2.11 -11.26 11.17
CA PRO A 40 -3.55 -11.25 11.44
C PRO A 40 -3.93 -11.86 12.80
N ALA A 41 -3.33 -12.99 13.16
CA ALA A 41 -3.62 -13.69 14.41
C ALA A 41 -3.36 -12.82 15.66
N ARG A 42 -2.44 -11.85 15.61
CA ARG A 42 -2.14 -10.95 16.74
C ARG A 42 -3.27 -10.00 17.12
N LEU A 43 -4.26 -9.82 16.24
CA LEU A 43 -5.45 -9.03 16.59
C LEU A 43 -6.41 -9.82 17.49
N SER A 44 -6.43 -11.15 17.36
CA SER A 44 -7.28 -12.05 18.15
C SER A 44 -6.53 -12.64 19.35
N ASP A 45 -5.21 -12.79 19.23
CA ASP A 45 -4.30 -13.27 20.27
C ASP A 45 -3.10 -12.33 20.42
N PRO A 46 -3.23 -11.23 21.19
CA PRO A 46 -2.15 -10.28 21.41
C PRO A 46 -0.91 -10.89 22.07
N ALA A 47 -1.09 -12.00 22.82
CA ALA A 47 -0.03 -12.69 23.55
C ALA A 47 0.83 -13.59 22.66
N LEU A 48 0.48 -13.75 21.38
CA LEU A 48 1.19 -14.61 20.42
C LEU A 48 2.70 -14.31 20.34
N LEU A 49 3.12 -13.07 20.60
CA LEU A 49 4.52 -12.64 20.62
C LEU A 49 4.96 -12.11 22.00
N ASP A 50 4.29 -12.51 23.08
CA ASP A 50 4.70 -12.12 24.44
C ASP A 50 6.15 -12.54 24.72
N GLY A 51 6.88 -11.65 25.39
CA GLY A 51 8.31 -11.83 25.64
C GLY A 51 9.23 -11.42 24.48
N MET A 52 8.69 -11.10 23.30
CA MET A 52 9.45 -10.46 22.22
C MET A 52 9.32 -8.94 22.31
N ALA A 53 10.36 -8.20 21.89
CA ALA A 53 10.32 -6.75 21.73
C ALA A 53 9.53 -6.35 20.46
N ALA A 54 8.27 -6.80 20.36
CA ALA A 54 7.43 -6.63 19.19
C ALA A 54 6.71 -5.28 19.17
N VAL A 55 6.54 -4.73 17.95
CA VAL A 55 5.70 -3.56 17.73
C VAL A 55 4.27 -3.88 18.19
N PRO A 56 3.58 -2.98 18.92
CA PRO A 56 2.19 -3.19 19.31
C PRO A 56 1.31 -3.52 18.10
N ALA A 57 0.41 -4.51 18.23
CA ALA A 57 -0.36 -5.04 17.10
C ALA A 57 -1.10 -3.94 16.30
N TRP A 58 -1.66 -2.92 16.97
CA TRP A 58 -2.37 -1.81 16.33
C TRP A 58 -1.46 -0.84 15.55
N LEU A 59 -0.14 -0.85 15.78
CA LEU A 59 0.86 -0.11 15.01
C LEU A 59 1.46 -0.92 13.86
N THR A 60 1.27 -2.25 13.85
CA THR A 60 1.83 -3.11 12.81
C THR A 60 1.38 -2.78 11.38
N PRO A 61 0.16 -2.25 11.12
CA PRO A 61 -0.18 -1.78 9.79
C PRO A 61 0.73 -0.69 9.24
N LEU A 62 1.41 0.08 10.10
CA LEU A 62 2.38 1.09 9.68
C LEU A 62 3.82 0.57 9.73
N SER A 63 4.21 -0.20 10.75
CA SER A 63 5.58 -0.73 10.79
C SER A 63 5.86 -1.70 9.66
N CYS A 64 4.87 -2.50 9.25
CA CYS A 64 5.03 -3.47 8.16
C CYS A 64 5.38 -2.81 6.82
N THR A 65 5.02 -1.53 6.61
CA THR A 65 5.32 -0.81 5.37
C THR A 65 6.80 -0.48 5.19
N PHE A 66 7.62 -0.61 6.25
CA PHE A 66 9.06 -0.35 6.21
C PHE A 66 9.90 -1.62 6.06
N ILE A 67 9.30 -2.80 6.24
CA ILE A 67 9.98 -4.09 6.17
C ILE A 67 9.77 -4.68 4.78
N HIS A 68 10.83 -5.17 4.13
CA HIS A 68 10.73 -5.79 2.80
C HIS A 68 11.58 -7.06 2.75
N ALA A 69 11.03 -8.10 2.12
CA ALA A 69 11.66 -9.42 2.02
C ALA A 69 12.93 -9.48 1.14
N GLY A 70 13.18 -8.48 0.30
CA GLY A 70 14.36 -8.47 -0.57
C GLY A 70 14.39 -7.33 -1.58
N TRP A 71 15.46 -7.30 -2.38
CA TRP A 71 15.76 -6.23 -3.34
C TRP A 71 14.66 -5.99 -4.38
N LEU A 72 14.14 -7.06 -4.98
CA LEU A 72 13.07 -6.93 -5.98
C LEU A 72 11.79 -6.36 -5.34
N HIS A 73 11.47 -6.82 -4.14
CA HIS A 73 10.30 -6.39 -3.40
C HIS A 73 10.38 -4.88 -3.10
N ILE A 74 11.47 -4.39 -2.52
CA ILE A 74 11.61 -2.94 -2.26
C ILE A 74 11.75 -2.13 -3.56
N GLY A 75 12.51 -2.62 -4.54
CA GLY A 75 12.74 -1.92 -5.81
C GLY A 75 11.44 -1.60 -6.52
N PHE A 76 10.51 -2.57 -6.57
CA PHE A 76 9.21 -2.35 -7.17
C PHE A 76 8.30 -1.43 -6.34
N ASN A 77 8.27 -1.59 -5.02
CA ASN A 77 7.52 -0.68 -4.14
C ASN A 77 7.98 0.77 -4.32
N MET A 78 9.30 1.01 -4.37
CA MET A 78 9.85 2.35 -4.56
C MET A 78 9.57 2.89 -5.96
N LEU A 79 9.67 2.05 -7.01
CA LEU A 79 9.28 2.44 -8.37
C LEU A 79 7.83 2.94 -8.40
N MET A 80 6.91 2.17 -7.82
CA MET A 80 5.48 2.49 -7.85
C MET A 80 5.13 3.67 -6.94
N LEU A 81 5.72 3.74 -5.75
CA LEU A 81 5.53 4.87 -4.84
C LEU A 81 6.07 6.16 -5.45
N LEU A 82 7.30 6.17 -5.95
CA LEU A 82 7.93 7.38 -6.50
C LEU A 82 7.27 7.80 -7.82
N PHE A 83 6.86 6.85 -8.64
CA PHE A 83 6.06 7.15 -9.83
C PHE A 83 4.68 7.66 -9.40
N CYS A 84 3.74 6.78 -9.05
CA CYS A 84 2.35 7.16 -8.78
C CYS A 84 2.21 8.20 -7.66
N GLY A 85 2.94 8.05 -6.56
CA GLY A 85 2.84 8.91 -5.38
C GLY A 85 3.20 10.36 -5.67
N ARG A 86 4.23 10.64 -6.49
CA ARG A 86 4.60 12.01 -6.84
C ARG A 86 3.52 12.70 -7.67
N GLN A 87 2.86 11.99 -8.59
CA GLN A 87 1.73 12.54 -9.34
C GLN A 87 0.52 12.78 -8.44
N VAL A 88 0.21 11.82 -7.56
CA VAL A 88 -0.92 11.95 -6.63
C VAL A 88 -0.68 13.08 -5.64
N GLU A 89 0.54 13.23 -5.11
CA GLU A 89 0.93 14.35 -4.23
C GLU A 89 0.84 15.70 -4.93
N HIS A 90 1.16 15.77 -6.22
CA HIS A 90 1.00 16.99 -7.00
C HIS A 90 -0.47 17.45 -7.07
N VAL A 91 -1.42 16.50 -7.10
CA VAL A 91 -2.86 16.82 -7.18
C VAL A 91 -3.48 17.00 -5.79
N LEU A 92 -3.29 16.04 -4.89
CA LEU A 92 -3.93 16.00 -3.57
C LEU A 92 -3.16 16.77 -2.49
N GLY A 93 -1.91 17.16 -2.77
CA GLY A 93 -1.00 17.71 -1.77
C GLY A 93 -0.48 16.64 -0.79
N TRP A 94 0.53 17.03 0.00
CA TRP A 94 1.18 16.13 0.96
C TRP A 94 0.19 15.51 1.95
N ALA A 95 -0.75 16.28 2.51
CA ALA A 95 -1.68 15.79 3.51
C ALA A 95 -2.66 14.74 2.95
N GLY A 96 -3.13 14.93 1.72
CA GLY A 96 -3.99 13.95 1.06
C GLY A 96 -3.24 12.66 0.74
N THR A 97 -2.01 12.76 0.25
CA THR A 97 -1.14 11.59 0.00
C THR A 97 -0.79 10.86 1.29
N LEU A 98 -0.52 11.58 2.38
CA LEU A 98 -0.26 10.97 3.69
C LEU A 98 -1.48 10.20 4.20
N ALA A 99 -2.68 10.80 4.08
CA ALA A 99 -3.93 10.15 4.46
C ALA A 99 -4.16 8.86 3.64
N LEU A 100 -3.91 8.89 2.33
CA LEU A 100 -3.99 7.69 1.49
C LEU A 100 -3.01 6.60 1.94
N TYR A 101 -1.75 6.98 2.22
CA TYR A 101 -0.73 6.02 2.64
C TYR A 101 -1.11 5.37 3.98
N VAL A 102 -1.43 6.18 5.00
CA VAL A 102 -1.74 5.70 6.35
C VAL A 102 -3.04 4.90 6.37
N VAL A 103 -4.16 5.47 5.90
CA VAL A 103 -5.45 4.77 5.92
C VAL A 103 -5.43 3.57 4.98
N GLY A 104 -4.69 3.66 3.87
CA GLY A 104 -4.45 2.56 2.94
C GLY A 104 -3.74 1.39 3.59
N ALA A 105 -2.71 1.65 4.40
CA ALA A 105 -2.00 0.61 5.13
C ALA A 105 -2.91 -0.13 6.12
N TYR A 106 -3.72 0.60 6.88
CA TYR A 106 -4.73 0.03 7.78
C TYR A 106 -5.81 -0.75 7.02
N GLY A 107 -6.34 -0.21 5.93
CA GLY A 107 -7.36 -0.89 5.12
C GLY A 107 -6.84 -2.15 4.43
N ALA A 108 -5.57 -2.16 4.02
CA ALA A 108 -4.90 -3.33 3.49
C ALA A 108 -4.79 -4.44 4.56
N CYS A 109 -4.29 -4.10 5.75
CA CYS A 109 -4.18 -5.05 6.85
C CYS A 109 -5.54 -5.57 7.31
N LEU A 110 -6.55 -4.70 7.39
CA LEU A 110 -7.91 -5.10 7.74
C LEU A 110 -8.51 -6.05 6.71
N ALA A 111 -8.31 -5.82 5.41
CA ALA A 111 -8.80 -6.71 4.38
C ALA A 111 -8.11 -8.08 4.43
N GLN A 112 -6.80 -8.12 4.71
CA GLN A 112 -6.10 -9.38 4.91
C GLN A 112 -6.64 -10.14 6.13
N TRP A 113 -6.80 -9.46 7.26
CA TRP A 113 -7.35 -10.05 8.47
C TRP A 113 -8.79 -10.55 8.26
N ALA A 114 -9.63 -9.84 7.51
CA ALA A 114 -11.00 -10.26 7.24
C ALA A 114 -11.09 -11.58 6.45
N ILE A 115 -10.06 -11.92 5.65
CA ILE A 115 -10.02 -13.14 4.86
C ILE A 115 -9.40 -14.31 5.63
N ASP A 116 -8.32 -14.05 6.39
CA ASP A 116 -7.66 -15.06 7.21
C ASP A 116 -7.24 -14.48 8.57
N PRO A 117 -8.18 -14.37 9.54
CA PRO A 117 -7.90 -13.81 10.85
C PRO A 117 -6.90 -14.64 11.66
N GLY A 118 -6.80 -15.94 11.38
CA GLY A 118 -5.95 -16.90 12.10
C GLY A 118 -4.54 -16.99 11.54
N SER A 119 -4.22 -16.26 10.47
CA SER A 119 -2.91 -16.32 9.84
C SER A 119 -1.80 -15.89 10.80
N THR A 120 -0.81 -16.75 10.99
CA THR A 120 0.43 -16.46 11.72
C THR A 120 1.55 -15.95 10.80
N ASN A 121 1.30 -15.92 9.49
CA ASN A 121 2.26 -15.44 8.50
C ASN A 121 2.39 -13.91 8.57
N PRO A 122 3.60 -13.36 8.79
CA PRO A 122 3.78 -11.91 8.81
C PRO A 122 3.65 -11.30 7.43
N MET A 123 2.78 -10.31 7.31
CA MET A 123 2.67 -9.47 6.14
C MET A 123 3.66 -8.31 6.23
N VAL A 124 4.47 -8.13 5.18
CA VAL A 124 5.49 -7.07 5.07
C VAL A 124 5.41 -6.36 3.73
N GLY A 125 5.89 -5.13 3.68
CA GLY A 125 6.03 -4.31 2.47
C GLY A 125 5.03 -3.16 2.41
N ALA A 126 5.43 -2.08 1.74
CA ALA A 126 4.61 -0.88 1.55
C ALA A 126 3.43 -1.08 0.58
N SER A 127 3.32 -2.24 -0.06
CA SER A 127 2.47 -2.45 -1.24
C SER A 127 0.99 -2.23 -0.98
N GLY A 128 0.47 -2.59 0.20
CA GLY A 128 -0.91 -2.30 0.59
C GLY A 128 -1.21 -0.80 0.67
N ALA A 129 -0.32 -0.03 1.30
CA ALA A 129 -0.41 1.43 1.34
C ALA A 129 -0.27 2.06 -0.04
N ILE A 130 0.64 1.54 -0.87
CA ILE A 130 0.85 1.99 -2.24
C ILE A 130 -0.36 1.68 -3.13
N SER A 131 -1.08 0.57 -2.93
CA SER A 131 -2.35 0.30 -3.62
C SER A 131 -3.35 1.44 -3.46
N ALA A 132 -3.42 2.04 -2.26
CA ALA A 132 -4.29 3.18 -1.97
C ALA A 132 -3.87 4.45 -2.71
N ILE A 133 -2.60 4.58 -3.08
CA ILE A 133 -2.07 5.67 -3.92
C ILE A 133 -2.28 5.36 -5.40
N ILE A 134 -2.15 4.10 -5.81
CA ILE A 134 -2.35 3.68 -7.21
C ILE A 134 -3.80 3.90 -7.65
N ALA A 135 -4.79 3.70 -6.77
CA ALA A 135 -6.19 3.93 -7.10
C ALA A 135 -6.50 5.37 -7.59
N PRO A 136 -6.15 6.46 -6.88
CA PRO A 136 -6.29 7.82 -7.40
C PRO A 136 -5.41 8.07 -8.62
N TYR A 137 -4.19 7.52 -8.69
CA TYR A 137 -3.36 7.64 -9.89
C TYR A 137 -4.09 7.07 -11.12
N ALA A 138 -4.62 5.85 -11.00
CA ALA A 138 -5.41 5.18 -12.01
C ALA A 138 -6.66 5.99 -12.42
N LEU A 139 -7.37 6.56 -11.45
CA LEU A 139 -8.56 7.38 -11.73
C LEU A 139 -8.24 8.72 -12.42
N LEU A 140 -7.14 9.37 -12.02
CA LEU A 140 -6.78 10.72 -12.46
C LEU A 140 -5.99 10.73 -13.77
N TYR A 141 -5.20 9.68 -14.03
CA TYR A 141 -4.26 9.63 -15.15
C TYR A 141 -4.56 8.54 -16.18
N SER A 142 -5.54 7.66 -15.97
CA SER A 142 -5.90 6.67 -16.99
C SER A 142 -6.61 7.33 -18.17
N GLN A 143 -5.94 7.38 -19.32
CA GLN A 143 -6.50 7.83 -20.60
C GLN A 143 -7.11 6.68 -21.42
N GLN A 144 -7.14 5.45 -20.90
CA GLN A 144 -7.61 4.27 -21.61
C GLN A 144 -9.12 4.33 -21.86
N GLN A 145 -9.53 4.44 -23.13
CA GLN A 145 -10.93 4.34 -23.53
C GLN A 145 -11.37 2.87 -23.51
N VAL A 146 -11.77 2.37 -22.33
CA VAL A 146 -12.32 1.02 -22.18
C VAL A 146 -13.80 1.04 -22.53
N ARG A 147 -14.28 0.06 -23.30
CA ARG A 147 -15.71 -0.10 -23.56
C ARG A 147 -16.41 -0.67 -22.32
N ALA A 148 -17.69 -0.32 -22.16
CA ALA A 148 -18.54 -1.02 -21.20
C ALA A 148 -18.64 -2.50 -21.60
N ILE A 149 -18.72 -3.39 -20.60
CA ILE A 149 -18.86 -4.83 -20.80
C ILE A 149 -20.14 -5.27 -20.08
N GLY A 150 -21.19 -5.58 -20.84
CA GLY A 150 -22.50 -5.92 -20.30
C GLY A 150 -23.04 -4.83 -19.36
N PRO A 151 -23.38 -5.15 -18.09
CA PRO A 151 -23.89 -4.17 -17.13
C PRO A 151 -22.79 -3.27 -16.52
N LEU A 152 -21.51 -3.56 -16.77
CA LEU A 152 -20.41 -2.82 -16.17
C LEU A 152 -20.10 -1.54 -16.97
N SER A 153 -20.20 -0.39 -16.31
CA SER A 153 -19.80 0.89 -16.91
C SER A 153 -18.33 0.88 -17.35
N ALA A 154 -18.00 1.63 -18.41
CA ALA A 154 -16.63 1.79 -18.90
C ALA A 154 -15.62 2.20 -17.80
N ASN A 155 -16.04 3.05 -16.86
CA ASN A 155 -15.23 3.46 -15.72
C ASN A 155 -14.97 2.31 -14.74
N LEU A 156 -15.97 1.49 -14.45
CA LEU A 156 -15.81 0.32 -13.58
C LEU A 156 -14.90 -0.72 -14.22
N VAL A 157 -15.09 -1.02 -15.50
CA VAL A 157 -14.21 -1.94 -16.25
C VAL A 157 -12.76 -1.45 -16.21
N ARG A 158 -12.52 -0.16 -16.44
CA ARG A 158 -11.19 0.45 -16.36
C ARG A 158 -10.53 0.27 -14.99
N VAL A 159 -11.29 0.52 -13.93
CA VAL A 159 -10.80 0.35 -12.55
C VAL A 159 -10.44 -1.11 -12.27
N LEU A 160 -11.29 -2.06 -12.70
CA LEU A 160 -11.04 -3.50 -12.53
C LEU A 160 -9.79 -3.97 -13.31
N TRP A 161 -9.57 -3.47 -14.52
CA TRP A 161 -8.38 -3.79 -15.30
C TRP A 161 -7.10 -3.28 -14.62
N LEU A 162 -7.12 -2.06 -14.09
CA LEU A 162 -5.96 -1.47 -13.42
C LEU A 162 -5.69 -2.17 -12.08
N ALA A 163 -6.73 -2.53 -11.33
CA ALA A 163 -6.60 -3.34 -10.12
C ALA A 163 -6.06 -4.75 -10.43
N GLY A 164 -6.59 -5.40 -11.47
CA GLY A 164 -6.13 -6.72 -11.92
C GLY A 164 -4.68 -6.71 -12.37
N ALA A 165 -4.28 -5.71 -13.17
CA ALA A 165 -2.88 -5.53 -13.59
C ALA A 165 -1.96 -5.28 -12.39
N TRP A 166 -2.39 -4.48 -11.42
CA TRP A 166 -1.63 -4.24 -10.19
C TRP A 166 -1.41 -5.53 -9.40
N ILE A 167 -2.48 -6.30 -9.14
CA ILE A 167 -2.40 -7.57 -8.42
C ILE A 167 -1.53 -8.57 -9.19
N ALA A 168 -1.67 -8.66 -10.51
CA ALA A 168 -0.86 -9.55 -11.34
C ALA A 168 0.64 -9.26 -11.21
N VAL A 169 1.03 -7.99 -11.21
CA VAL A 169 2.44 -7.63 -11.04
C VAL A 169 2.94 -7.99 -9.63
N GLN A 170 2.11 -7.82 -8.60
CA GLN A 170 2.46 -8.23 -7.24
C GLN A 170 2.70 -9.75 -7.14
N LEU A 171 1.86 -10.55 -7.80
CA LEU A 171 2.04 -12.01 -7.92
C LEU A 171 3.35 -12.37 -8.61
N MET A 172 3.66 -11.69 -9.73
CA MET A 172 4.90 -11.90 -10.47
C MET A 172 6.15 -11.55 -9.66
N ILE A 173 6.08 -10.54 -8.79
CA ILE A 173 7.19 -10.17 -7.91
C ILE A 173 7.43 -11.22 -6.85
N GLY A 174 6.36 -11.75 -6.23
CA GLY A 174 6.51 -12.86 -5.28
C GLY A 174 7.17 -14.07 -5.94
N LEU A 175 6.70 -14.46 -7.12
CA LEU A 175 7.30 -15.52 -7.94
C LEU A 175 8.80 -15.28 -8.17
N ALA A 176 9.16 -14.09 -8.62
CA ALA A 176 10.53 -13.73 -8.95
C ALA A 176 11.43 -13.56 -7.71
N SER A 177 10.86 -13.34 -6.52
CA SER A 177 11.59 -13.32 -5.25
C SER A 177 11.89 -14.72 -4.68
N GLY A 178 11.57 -15.78 -5.43
CA GLY A 178 11.80 -17.16 -5.00
C GLY A 178 10.69 -17.73 -4.14
N ALA A 179 9.54 -17.04 -4.05
CA ALA A 179 8.40 -17.56 -3.32
C ALA A 179 7.88 -18.85 -3.99
N GLY A 180 7.84 -19.95 -3.25
CA GLY A 180 7.23 -21.20 -3.72
C GLY A 180 5.73 -21.02 -4.02
N MET A 181 5.10 -21.94 -4.75
CA MET A 181 3.66 -21.85 -5.08
C MET A 181 2.76 -21.71 -3.83
N SER A 182 3.17 -22.29 -2.71
CA SER A 182 2.52 -22.15 -1.40
C SER A 182 2.70 -20.75 -0.78
N GLU A 183 3.82 -20.08 -1.07
CA GLU A 183 4.16 -18.74 -0.59
C GLU A 183 3.57 -17.65 -1.48
N LEU A 184 3.26 -17.94 -2.74
CA LEU A 184 2.46 -17.06 -3.60
C LEU A 184 1.04 -16.87 -3.07
N GLY A 185 0.48 -17.91 -2.45
CA GLY A 185 -0.77 -17.81 -1.71
C GLY A 185 -0.68 -16.90 -0.48
N GLN A 186 0.54 -16.63 0.01
CA GLN A 186 0.82 -15.70 1.11
C GLN A 186 1.02 -14.27 0.63
N ILE A 187 1.12 -14.02 -0.69
CA ILE A 187 1.00 -12.67 -1.22
C ILE A 187 -0.39 -12.20 -0.83
N ALA A 188 -0.44 -11.18 0.02
CA ALA A 188 -1.66 -10.65 0.59
C ALA A 188 -2.50 -9.92 -0.49
N ILE A 189 -3.06 -10.68 -1.44
CA ILE A 189 -3.94 -10.17 -2.50
C ILE A 189 -5.08 -9.38 -1.86
N ALA A 190 -5.62 -9.89 -0.75
CA ALA A 190 -6.64 -9.19 0.02
C ALA A 190 -6.15 -7.84 0.54
N ALA A 191 -4.89 -7.73 0.98
CA ALA A 191 -4.29 -6.45 1.36
C ALA A 191 -4.18 -5.49 0.17
N HIS A 192 -3.77 -5.97 -1.01
CA HIS A 192 -3.69 -5.11 -2.19
C HIS A 192 -5.07 -4.61 -2.63
N ILE A 193 -6.07 -5.49 -2.61
CA ILE A 193 -7.48 -5.14 -2.88
C ILE A 193 -7.97 -4.13 -1.84
N GLY A 194 -7.76 -4.40 -0.55
CA GLY A 194 -8.19 -3.55 0.55
C GLY A 194 -7.62 -2.13 0.46
N GLY A 195 -6.30 -2.02 0.26
CA GLY A 195 -5.65 -0.74 0.05
C GLY A 195 -6.19 0.00 -1.17
N PHE A 196 -6.37 -0.70 -2.30
CA PHE A 196 -6.92 -0.10 -3.52
C PHE A 196 -8.36 0.42 -3.32
N LEU A 197 -9.22 -0.35 -2.67
CA LEU A 197 -10.60 0.05 -2.33
C LEU A 197 -10.62 1.28 -1.42
N VAL A 198 -9.75 1.35 -0.41
CA VAL A 198 -9.57 2.56 0.41
C VAL A 198 -9.18 3.76 -0.46
N GLY A 199 -8.23 3.58 -1.36
CA GLY A 199 -7.82 4.64 -2.29
C GLY A 199 -8.97 5.15 -3.16
N LEU A 200 -9.77 4.25 -3.73
CA LEU A 200 -10.98 4.61 -4.50
C LEU A 200 -11.97 5.40 -3.64
N ALA A 201 -12.24 4.93 -2.42
CA ALA A 201 -13.18 5.56 -1.50
C ALA A 201 -12.72 6.97 -1.08
N LEU A 202 -11.43 7.15 -0.82
CA LEU A 202 -10.87 8.42 -0.33
C LEU A 202 -10.57 9.44 -1.44
N THR A 203 -10.43 9.02 -2.69
CA THR A 203 -10.04 9.91 -3.80
C THR A 203 -10.96 11.13 -3.90
N ARG A 204 -12.28 10.93 -3.96
CA ARG A 204 -13.25 12.04 -4.11
C ARG A 204 -13.33 12.95 -2.88
N PRO A 205 -13.45 12.42 -1.63
CA PRO A 205 -13.39 13.25 -0.42
C PRO A 205 -12.13 14.12 -0.34
N LEU A 206 -10.96 13.55 -0.64
CA LEU A 206 -9.68 14.28 -0.56
C LEU A 206 -9.59 15.38 -1.62
N LEU A 207 -10.07 15.15 -2.85
CA LEU A 207 -10.17 16.20 -3.88
C LEU A 207 -11.08 17.36 -3.42
N ARG A 208 -12.25 17.03 -2.85
CA ARG A 208 -13.18 18.05 -2.33
C ARG A 208 -12.55 18.86 -1.20
N TRP A 209 -11.83 18.19 -0.30
CA TRP A 209 -11.12 18.85 0.79
C TRP A 209 -10.00 19.76 0.27
N ARG A 210 -9.19 19.26 -0.67
CA ARG A 210 -8.06 19.99 -1.27
C ARG A 210 -8.48 21.27 -1.97
N PHE A 211 -9.58 21.24 -2.71
CA PHE A 211 -10.08 22.36 -3.51
C PHE A 211 -11.28 23.09 -2.88
N ARG A 212 -11.49 22.92 -1.58
CA ARG A 212 -12.56 23.65 -0.86
C ARG A 212 -12.26 25.15 -0.90
N LYS A 213 -13.16 25.94 -1.49
CA LYS A 213 -13.09 27.42 -1.45
C LYS A 213 -13.10 27.86 0.03
N LYS A 214 -12.08 28.59 0.47
CA LYS A 214 -12.14 29.26 1.78
C LYS A 214 -13.24 30.33 1.73
N PRO A 215 -14.06 30.51 2.78
CA PRO A 215 -14.98 31.64 2.84
C PRO A 215 -14.17 32.92 2.64
N ARG A 216 -14.60 33.81 1.73
CA ARG A 216 -14.05 35.17 1.69
C ARG A 216 -14.33 35.77 3.06
N ALA A 217 -13.29 36.24 3.75
CA ALA A 217 -13.50 37.08 4.92
C ALA A 217 -14.36 38.27 4.45
N ALA A 218 -15.54 38.42 5.03
CA ALA A 218 -16.29 39.66 4.88
C ALA A 218 -15.44 40.75 5.53
N HIS A 219 -14.95 41.68 4.71
CA HIS A 219 -14.32 42.91 5.18
C HIS A 219 -15.37 43.87 5.69
#